data_AF-A0A822CMV4-F1
#
_entry.id   AF-A0A822CMV4-F1
#
_cell.length_a   1.000
_cell.length_b   1.000
_cell.length_c   1.000
_cell.angle_alpha   90.00
_cell.angle_beta   90.00
_cell.angle_gamma   90.00
#
_symmetry.space_group_name_H-M   'P 1'
#
loop_
_entity.id
_entity.type
_entity.pdbx_description
1 polymer ?
#
loop_
_entity_poly.entity_id
_entity_poly.type
_entity_poly.pdbx_seq_one_letter_code
_entity_poly.pdbx_strand_id
1 'polypeptide(L)'
;MCERCREWFYGDAIQARNCAPCACSQCGSLRCDHMSGRCQCKPGVTGLACDSCLENHYGYHACTNEGCKPCACGLGSIGPSCDLY
;
A
#
# COMPACT_ATOMS: atom_id res chain seq x y z
N MET A 1 23.52 -10.36 11.91
CA MET A 1 23.14 -9.11 12.61
C MET A 1 21.66 -9.20 12.94
N CYS A 2 21.23 -8.99 14.19
CA CYS A 2 19.82 -9.03 14.61
C CYS A 2 19.28 -7.62 14.95
N GLU A 3 19.85 -6.59 14.32
CA GLU A 3 19.61 -5.19 14.67
C GLU A 3 18.27 -4.63 14.18
N ARG A 4 17.58 -5.36 13.28
CA ARG A 4 16.31 -4.96 12.70
C ARG A 4 15.42 -6.19 12.49
N CYS A 5 14.11 -5.97 12.54
CA CYS A 5 13.15 -6.99 12.14
C CYS A 5 13.29 -7.30 10.64
N ARG A 6 12.89 -8.51 10.23
CA ARG A 6 12.93 -8.91 8.81
C ARG A 6 12.07 -8.00 7.95
N GLU A 7 12.27 -8.04 6.63
CA GLU A 7 11.40 -7.32 5.69
C GLU A 7 9.92 -7.68 5.90
N TRP A 8 9.05 -6.66 5.83
CA TRP A 8 7.62 -6.74 6.15
C TRP A 8 7.28 -7.02 7.62
N PHE A 9 8.23 -6.83 8.54
CA PHE A 9 7.99 -6.89 9.98
C PHE A 9 8.44 -5.58 10.65
N TYR A 10 7.76 -5.23 11.74
CA TYR A 10 8.01 -4.03 12.53
C TYR A 10 8.12 -4.35 14.03
N GLY A 11 8.74 -3.44 14.78
CA GLY A 11 8.98 -3.58 16.22
C GLY A 11 10.46 -3.44 16.54
N ASP A 12 10.81 -3.81 17.77
CA ASP A 12 12.17 -3.72 18.28
C ASP A 12 12.82 -5.11 18.24
N ALA A 13 13.89 -5.25 17.44
CA ALA A 13 14.63 -6.50 17.29
C ALA A 13 15.69 -6.73 18.38
N ILE A 14 16.03 -5.71 19.16
CA ILE A 14 17.12 -5.71 20.14
C ILE A 14 16.58 -5.83 21.56
N GLN A 15 15.79 -4.84 22.03
CA GLN A 15 15.34 -4.80 23.42
C GLN A 15 14.11 -5.66 23.63
N ALA A 16 13.01 -5.36 22.92
CA ALA A 16 11.75 -6.05 23.12
C ALA A 16 11.65 -7.39 22.36
N ARG A 17 12.44 -7.58 21.29
CA ARG A 17 12.40 -8.74 20.39
C ARG A 17 10.99 -9.08 19.90
N ASN A 18 10.18 -8.06 19.66
CA ASN A 18 8.74 -8.17 19.41
C ASN A 18 8.40 -7.92 17.95
N CYS A 19 9.18 -8.47 17.03
CA CYS A 19 8.93 -8.31 15.60
C CYS A 19 7.56 -8.88 15.22
N ALA A 20 6.63 -8.01 14.83
CA ALA A 20 5.31 -8.35 14.38
C ALA A 20 5.20 -8.20 12.85
N PRO A 21 4.42 -9.05 12.16
CA PRO A 21 4.19 -8.90 10.73
C PRO A 21 3.42 -7.60 10.46
N CYS A 22 3.82 -6.87 9.43
CA CYS A 22 3.08 -5.71 8.97
C CYS A 22 1.79 -6.16 8.29
N ALA A 23 0.71 -5.41 8.55
CA ALA A 23 -0.58 -5.62 7.88
C ALA A 23 -0.64 -5.00 6.47
N CYS A 24 0.46 -4.43 5.99
CA CYS A 24 0.55 -3.76 4.70
C CYS A 24 0.40 -4.74 3.54
N SER A 25 -0.46 -4.41 2.58
CA SER A 25 -0.56 -5.16 1.34
C SER A 25 0.67 -4.94 0.47
N GLN A 26 1.29 -6.03 0.02
CA GLN A 26 2.47 -5.98 -0.84
C GLN A 26 2.16 -5.39 -2.23
N CYS A 27 0.91 -5.52 -2.69
CA CYS A 27 0.50 -4.96 -3.97
C CYS A 27 0.40 -3.45 -3.91
N GLY A 28 -0.16 -2.91 -2.83
CA GLY A 28 -0.40 -1.48 -2.69
C GLY A 28 0.62 -0.70 -1.87
N SER A 29 1.55 -1.38 -1.18
CA SER A 29 2.58 -0.73 -0.36
C SER A 29 3.94 -0.79 -1.03
N LEU A 30 4.71 0.29 -0.89
CA LEU A 30 6.12 0.36 -1.25
C LEU A 30 6.99 -0.29 -0.17
N ARG A 31 6.68 -0.01 1.09
CA ARG A 31 7.39 -0.55 2.26
C ARG A 31 6.56 -0.40 3.52
N CYS A 32 6.92 -1.17 4.53
CA CYS A 32 6.45 -1.01 5.90
C CYS A 32 7.54 -0.33 6.75
N ASP A 33 7.15 0.63 7.58
CA ASP A 33 8.05 1.23 8.55
C ASP A 33 8.41 0.22 9.66
N HIS A 34 9.70 -0.07 9.82
CA HIS A 34 10.15 -1.10 10.75
C HIS A 34 9.97 -0.74 12.24
N MET A 35 9.72 0.52 12.58
CA MET A 35 9.56 0.94 13.97
C MET A 35 8.09 1.00 14.37
N SER A 36 7.25 1.59 13.51
CA SER A 36 5.84 1.88 13.77
C SER A 36 4.85 0.91 13.13
N GLY A 37 5.28 0.14 12.12
CA GLY A 37 4.39 -0.73 11.34
C GLY A 37 3.55 0.03 10.32
N ARG A 38 3.76 1.33 10.13
CA ARG A 38 2.99 2.14 9.19
C ARG A 38 3.37 1.82 7.75
N CYS A 39 2.36 1.64 6.91
CA CYS A 39 2.53 1.36 5.49
C CYS A 39 2.81 2.63 4.69
N GLN A 40 3.79 2.60 3.80
CA GLN A 40 3.91 3.59 2.73
C GLN A 40 3.19 3.07 1.50
N CYS A 41 2.04 3.65 1.21
CA CYS A 41 1.25 3.29 0.03
C CYS A 41 1.91 3.78 -1.26
N LYS A 42 1.72 3.01 -2.33
CA LYS A 42 2.06 3.39 -3.69
C LYS A 42 1.17 4.56 -4.15
N PRO A 43 1.57 5.30 -5.19
CA PRO A 43 0.74 6.32 -5.79
C PRO A 43 -0.65 5.78 -6.16
N GLY A 44 -1.70 6.57 -5.91
CA GLY A 44 -3.07 6.15 -6.21
C GLY A 44 -3.65 5.11 -5.26
N VAL A 45 -2.92 4.65 -4.22
CA VAL A 45 -3.38 3.65 -3.23
C VAL A 45 -3.65 4.33 -1.89
N THR A 46 -4.69 3.88 -1.20
CA THR A 46 -5.15 4.36 0.10
C THR A 46 -5.52 3.19 1.02
N GLY A 47 -5.94 3.51 2.24
CA GLY A 47 -6.24 2.56 3.31
C GLY A 47 -5.08 2.38 4.27
N LEU A 48 -5.38 1.91 5.48
CA LEU A 48 -4.38 1.69 6.53
C LEU A 48 -3.34 0.64 6.10
N ALA A 49 -3.80 -0.37 5.35
CA ALA A 49 -2.99 -1.45 4.82
C ALA A 49 -2.57 -1.22 3.36
N CYS A 50 -2.87 -0.05 2.77
CA CYS A 50 -2.71 0.18 1.32
C CYS A 50 -3.44 -0.90 0.50
N ASP A 51 -4.67 -1.19 0.88
CA ASP A 51 -5.52 -2.28 0.39
C ASP A 51 -6.59 -1.82 -0.60
N SER A 52 -6.64 -0.52 -0.91
CA SER A 52 -7.65 0.05 -1.81
C SER A 52 -7.04 1.14 -2.70
N CYS A 53 -7.58 1.35 -3.90
CA CYS A 53 -7.23 2.53 -4.68
C CYS A 53 -7.89 3.78 -4.10
N LEU A 54 -7.26 4.94 -4.30
CA LEU A 54 -7.89 6.24 -4.14
C LEU A 54 -9.13 6.33 -5.04
N GLU A 55 -10.03 7.25 -4.69
CA GLU A 55 -11.16 7.57 -5.56
C GLU A 55 -10.64 7.93 -6.96
N ASN A 56 -11.36 7.50 -7.99
CA ASN A 56 -11.02 7.75 -9.39
C ASN A 56 -9.68 7.11 -9.80
N HIS A 57 -9.28 6.02 -9.15
CA HIS A 57 -8.13 5.20 -9.53
C HIS A 57 -8.52 3.72 -9.61
N TYR A 58 -7.82 2.97 -10.47
CA TYR A 58 -8.08 1.54 -10.71
C TYR A 58 -6.77 0.75 -10.86
N GLY A 59 -6.90 -0.58 -10.97
CA GLY A 59 -5.77 -1.46 -11.24
C GLY A 59 -5.05 -2.00 -10.00
N TYR A 60 -5.68 -1.95 -8.82
CA TYR A 60 -5.13 -2.52 -7.58
C TYR A 60 -4.67 -3.97 -7.75
N HIS A 61 -5.52 -4.79 -8.38
CA HIS A 61 -5.28 -6.23 -8.59
C HIS A 61 -4.12 -6.54 -9.53
N ALA A 62 -3.68 -5.56 -10.34
CA ALA A 62 -2.53 -5.75 -11.21
C ALA A 62 -1.21 -5.85 -10.43
N CYS A 63 -1.21 -5.49 -9.13
CA CYS A 63 -0.07 -5.62 -8.22
C CYS A 63 1.24 -5.04 -8.80
N THR A 64 1.13 -3.98 -9.60
CA THR A 64 2.28 -3.37 -10.27
C THR A 64 3.08 -2.51 -9.30
N ASN A 65 4.34 -2.24 -9.63
CA ASN A 65 5.18 -1.32 -8.84
C ASN A 65 4.71 0.14 -8.93
N GLU A 66 3.82 0.47 -9.87
CA GLU A 66 3.32 1.82 -10.10
C GLU A 66 2.16 2.21 -9.15
N GLY A 67 1.47 1.24 -8.56
CA GLY A 67 0.28 1.48 -7.74
C GLY A 67 -1.01 1.51 -8.57
N CYS A 68 -1.99 2.30 -8.14
CA CYS A 68 -3.23 2.44 -8.91
C CYS A 68 -3.10 3.56 -9.93
N LYS A 69 -3.70 3.34 -11.11
CA LYS A 69 -3.69 4.31 -12.20
C LYS A 69 -4.92 5.21 -12.13
N PRO A 70 -4.78 6.52 -12.38
CA PRO A 70 -5.92 7.42 -12.40
C PRO A 70 -6.85 7.07 -13.56
N CYS A 71 -8.13 7.30 -13.32
CA CYS A 71 -9.18 7.22 -14.31
C CYS A 71 -8.98 8.30 -15.38
N ALA A 72 -8.68 7.86 -16.61
CA ALA A 72 -8.62 8.75 -17.77
C ALA A 72 -10.02 8.86 -18.40
N CYS A 73 -10.95 9.51 -17.71
CA CYS A 73 -12.28 9.78 -18.25
C CYS A 73 -12.17 10.82 -19.38
N GLY A 74 -12.69 10.47 -20.57
CA GLY A 74 -12.72 11.36 -21.73
C GLY A 74 -13.79 12.46 -21.62
N LEU A 75 -13.72 13.44 -22.52
CA LEU A 75 -14.79 14.45 -22.72
C LEU A 75 -16.08 13.73 -23.13
N GLY A 76 -16.95 13.48 -22.15
CA GLY A 76 -18.19 12.71 -22.33
C GLY A 76 -18.58 11.83 -21.13
N SER A 77 -17.67 11.62 -20.17
CA SER A 77 -18.01 10.90 -18.92
C SER A 77 -18.83 11.77 -17.96
N ILE A 78 -19.75 11.13 -17.23
CA ILE A 78 -20.63 11.77 -16.22
C ILE A 78 -19.92 11.92 -14.86
N GLY A 79 -18.67 11.48 -14.74
CA GLY A 79 -17.87 11.65 -13.54
C GLY A 79 -16.43 11.15 -13.66
N PRO A 80 -15.60 11.38 -12.64
CA PRO A 80 -14.22 10.91 -12.59
C PRO A 80 -14.08 9.43 -12.19
N SER A 81 -15.16 8.80 -11.71
CA SER A 81 -15.17 7.40 -11.28
C SER A 81 -15.25 6.48 -12.50
N CYS A 82 -14.27 5.59 -12.67
CA CYS A 82 -14.39 4.47 -13.60
C CYS A 82 -15.15 3.34 -12.92
N ASP A 83 -16.05 2.70 -13.65
CA ASP A 83 -16.68 1.46 -13.21
C ASP A 83 -15.61 0.38 -12.99
N LEU A 84 -15.49 -0.08 -11.74
CA LEU A 84 -14.66 -1.21 -11.34
C LEU A 84 -15.43 -2.50 -11.62
N TYR A 85 -15.48 -2.94 -12.88
CA TYR A 85 -16.02 -4.24 -13.25
C TYR A 85 -15.07 -5.02 -14.15
#